data_AF-Q0DMK3-F1
#
_entry.id   AF-Q0DMK3-F1
#
_cell.length_a   1.000
_cell.length_b   1.000
_cell.length_c   1.000
_cell.angle_alpha   90.00
_cell.angle_beta   90.00
_cell.angle_gamma   90.00
#
_symmetry.space_group_name_H-M   'P 1'
#
loop_
_entity.id
_entity.type
_entity.pdbx_description
1 polymer ?
#
loop_
_entity_poly.entity_id
_entity_poly.type
_entity_poly.pdbx_seq_one_letter_code
_entity_poly.pdbx_strand_id
1 'polypeptide(L)'
;MIHFQYNVGDVAAQVITAFNSQLPGVVAAAPSLFGSDPEIPDAVLAENYQVDVKIIRLLKSKGRIPITGGEPSMAPPRPRHGGGRWEDA
;
A
#
# COMPACT_ATOMS: atom_id res chain seq x y z
N MET A 1 8.91 -1.15 12.32
CA MET A 1 8.95 -2.60 12.04
C MET A 1 8.53 -2.81 10.59
N ILE A 2 9.32 -3.55 9.81
CA ILE A 2 8.96 -3.93 8.45
C ILE A 2 8.18 -5.25 8.53
N HIS A 3 7.07 -5.35 7.79
CA HIS A 3 6.27 -6.55 7.70
C HIS A 3 5.73 -6.70 6.27
N PHE A 4 5.32 -7.91 5.90
CA PHE A 4 4.79 -8.23 4.57
C PHE A 4 3.66 -9.26 4.69
N GLN A 5 2.78 -9.30 3.69
CA GLN A 5 1.81 -10.39 3.51
C GLN A 5 2.14 -11.13 2.22
N TYR A 6 2.08 -12.46 2.25
CA TYR A 6 2.31 -13.32 1.09
C TYR A 6 1.29 -14.46 1.08
N ASN A 7 0.54 -14.60 -0.02
CA ASN A 7 -0.41 -15.70 -0.19
C ASN A 7 0.32 -16.92 -0.75
N VAL A 8 0.38 -18.00 0.03
CA VAL A 8 1.04 -19.28 -0.35
C VAL A 8 0.08 -20.30 -0.97
N GLY A 9 -1.24 -20.04 -0.94
CA GLY A 9 -2.25 -20.95 -1.46
C GLY A 9 -2.65 -20.61 -2.90
N ASP A 10 -3.30 -21.57 -3.56
CA ASP A 10 -3.76 -21.43 -4.95
C ASP A 10 -5.12 -20.72 -5.09
N VAL A 11 -5.68 -20.26 -3.96
CA VAL A 11 -6.98 -19.58 -3.90
C VAL A 11 -6.82 -18.15 -3.42
N ALA A 12 -7.80 -17.30 -3.76
CA ALA A 12 -7.81 -15.90 -3.32
C ALA A 12 -7.85 -15.80 -1.79
N ALA A 13 -6.97 -14.97 -1.22
CA ALA A 13 -6.90 -14.68 0.20
C ALA A 13 -7.33 -13.23 0.49
N GLN A 14 -7.85 -12.98 1.69
CA GLN A 14 -8.22 -11.65 2.18
C GLN A 14 -7.65 -11.44 3.58
N VAL A 15 -7.32 -10.19 3.91
CA VAL A 15 -6.77 -9.80 5.21
C VAL A 15 -7.58 -8.62 5.74
N ILE A 16 -7.93 -8.67 7.03
CA ILE A 16 -8.54 -7.56 7.76
C ILE A 16 -7.53 -7.09 8.81
N THR A 17 -7.16 -5.81 8.76
CA THR A 17 -6.21 -5.18 9.68
C THR A 17 -6.85 -4.00 10.39
N ALA A 18 -6.56 -3.82 11.67
CA ALA A 18 -6.97 -2.65 12.44
C ALA A 18 -5.75 -1.88 12.95
N PHE A 19 -5.83 -0.56 12.92
CA PHE A 19 -4.81 0.34 13.45
C PHE A 19 -5.40 1.12 14.62
N ASN A 20 -4.56 1.43 15.61
CA ASN A 20 -4.94 2.26 16.76
C ASN A 20 -4.80 3.76 16.49
N SER A 21 -4.44 4.15 15.27
CA SER A 21 -4.37 5.54 14.80
C SER A 21 -5.39 5.77 13.71
N GLN A 22 -6.05 6.93 13.74
CA GLN A 22 -6.93 7.40 12.66
C GLN A 22 -6.15 7.75 11.38
N LEU A 23 -4.85 8.05 11.52
CA LEU A 23 -3.93 8.33 10.42
C LEU A 23 -2.72 7.39 10.54
N PRO A 24 -2.89 6.08 10.30
CA PRO A 24 -1.81 5.12 10.51
C PRO A 24 -0.66 5.31 9.52
N GLY A 25 -0.95 5.84 8.32
CA GLY A 25 0.01 5.97 7.23
C GLY A 25 0.50 4.60 6.71
N VAL A 26 0.94 4.57 5.46
CA VAL A 26 1.58 3.39 4.88
C VAL A 26 2.77 3.86 4.05
N VAL A 27 3.94 3.29 4.34
CA VAL A 27 5.16 3.52 3.56
C VAL A 27 5.55 2.19 2.94
N ALA A 28 5.25 2.02 1.66
CA ALA A 28 5.59 0.81 0.93
C ALA A 28 7.07 0.87 0.50
N ALA A 29 7.89 -0.06 0.99
CA ALA A 29 9.34 -0.01 0.81
C ALA A 29 9.76 0.12 -0.66
N ALA A 30 9.30 -0.75 -1.55
CA ALA A 30 9.74 -0.75 -2.95
C ALA A 30 9.34 0.53 -3.72
N PRO A 31 8.07 0.99 -3.69
CA PRO A 31 7.70 2.29 -4.26
C PRO A 31 8.46 3.46 -3.64
N SER A 32 8.65 3.49 -2.32
CA SER A 32 9.38 4.58 -1.64
C SER A 32 10.87 4.61 -1.97
N LEU A 33 11.49 3.49 -2.32
CA LEU A 33 12.92 3.41 -2.67
C LEU A 33 13.19 3.57 -4.17
N PHE A 34 12.33 2.98 -5.01
CA PHE A 34 12.57 2.85 -6.45
C PHE A 34 11.57 3.62 -7.33
N GLY A 35 10.57 4.26 -6.74
CA GLY A 35 9.53 5.02 -7.47
C GLY A 35 9.14 6.33 -6.79
N SER A 36 9.97 6.85 -5.87
CA SER A 36 9.73 8.12 -5.19
C SER A 36 9.80 9.31 -6.15
N ASP A 37 9.14 10.40 -5.77
CA ASP A 37 9.27 11.70 -6.44
C ASP A 37 9.61 12.78 -5.39
N PRO A 38 10.81 13.39 -5.45
CA PRO A 38 11.89 13.14 -6.41
C PRO A 38 12.55 11.77 -6.24
N GLU A 39 13.20 11.28 -7.30
CA GLU A 39 13.90 9.99 -7.26
C GLU A 39 15.15 10.00 -6.37
N ILE A 40 15.38 8.92 -5.62
CA ILE A 40 16.64 8.71 -4.91
C ILE A 40 17.77 8.49 -5.93
N PRO A 41 18.94 9.14 -5.82
CA PRO A 41 20.05 8.95 -6.76
C PRO A 41 20.51 7.50 -6.89
N ASP A 42 20.74 7.03 -8.12
CA ASP A 42 21.12 5.65 -8.40
C ASP A 42 22.37 5.20 -7.65
N ALA A 43 23.36 6.09 -7.54
CA ALA A 43 24.63 5.80 -6.87
C ALA A 43 24.45 5.51 -5.37
N VAL A 44 23.56 6.25 -4.70
CA VAL A 44 23.25 6.05 -3.27
C VAL A 44 22.63 4.67 -3.07
N LEU A 45 21.65 4.30 -3.89
CA LEU A 45 21.03 2.98 -3.82
C LEU A 45 22.04 1.88 -4.16
N ALA A 46 22.87 2.07 -5.19
CA ALA A 46 23.87 1.08 -5.61
C ALA A 46 24.89 0.80 -4.49
N GLU A 47 25.37 1.84 -3.82
CA GLU A 47 26.29 1.71 -2.69
C GLU A 47 25.65 1.00 -1.49
N ASN A 48 24.42 1.39 -1.11
CA ASN A 48 23.73 0.80 0.04
C ASN A 48 23.30 -0.65 -0.19
N TYR A 49 22.94 -1.01 -1.43
CA TYR A 49 22.58 -2.38 -1.79
C TYR A 49 23.77 -3.22 -2.27
N GLN A 50 24.97 -2.62 -2.41
CA GLN A 50 26.17 -3.29 -2.89
C GLN A 50 25.99 -3.99 -4.24
N VAL A 51 25.28 -3.32 -5.16
CA VAL A 51 24.99 -3.81 -6.52
C VAL A 51 25.38 -2.79 -7.57
N ASP A 52 25.51 -3.23 -8.81
CA ASP A 52 25.70 -2.32 -9.94
C ASP A 52 24.52 -1.35 -10.11
N VAL A 53 24.83 -0.12 -10.53
CA VAL A 53 23.85 0.90 -10.92
C VAL A 53 22.83 0.39 -11.96
N LYS A 54 23.24 -0.54 -12.82
CA LYS A 54 22.35 -1.18 -13.81
C LYS A 54 21.19 -1.94 -13.15
N ILE A 55 21.45 -2.59 -12.01
CA ILE A 55 20.41 -3.31 -11.24
C ILE A 55 19.45 -2.30 -10.60
N ILE A 56 19.95 -1.19 -10.06
CA ILE A 56 19.10 -0.13 -9.51
C ILE A 56 18.17 0.45 -10.57
N ARG A 57 18.69 0.75 -11.76
CA ARG A 57 17.87 1.25 -12.88
C ARG A 57 16.81 0.23 -13.31
N LEU A 58 17.15 -1.06 -13.31
CA LEU A 58 16.18 -2.12 -13.57
C LEU A 58 15.08 -2.14 -12.50
N LEU A 59 15.41 -2.02 -11.22
CA LEU A 59 14.43 -1.95 -10.13
C LEU A 59 13.54 -0.71 -10.23
N LYS A 60 14.11 0.47 -10.51
CA LYS A 60 13.35 1.71 -10.73
C LYS A 60 12.37 1.64 -11.90
N SER A 61 12.73 0.95 -12.98
CA SER A 61 11.82 0.72 -14.11
C SER A 61 10.53 -0.03 -13.72
N LYS A 62 10.55 -0.76 -12.59
CA LYS A 62 9.42 -1.52 -12.03
C LYS A 62 8.77 -0.84 -10.83
N GLY A 63 9.37 0.21 -10.26
CA GLY A 63 8.98 0.82 -8.98
C GLY A 63 7.70 1.65 -8.98
N ARG A 64 7.11 1.93 -10.17
CA ARG A 64 5.90 2.75 -10.31
C ARG A 64 4.61 1.97 -10.09
N ILE A 65 4.51 1.24 -8.98
CA ILE A 65 3.29 0.52 -8.60
C ILE A 65 2.40 1.48 -7.79
N PRO A 66 1.16 1.78 -8.23
CA PRO A 66 0.21 2.54 -7.43
C PRO A 66 -0.11 1.78 -6.14
N ILE A 67 0.16 2.38 -4.99
CA ILE A 67 -0.30 1.86 -3.70
C ILE A 67 -1.77 2.22 -3.50
N THR A 68 -2.69 1.61 -4.26
CA THR A 68 -4.13 1.71 -3.97
C THR A 68 -4.47 0.83 -2.78
N GLY A 69 -4.00 1.24 -1.60
CA GLY A 69 -4.43 0.70 -0.32
C GLY A 69 -5.66 1.46 0.16
N GLY A 70 -6.85 0.93 -0.14
CA GLY A 70 -8.04 1.16 0.65
C GLY A 70 -8.76 2.50 0.53
N GLU A 71 -9.29 2.81 -0.66
CA GLU A 71 -10.60 3.47 -0.68
C GLU A 71 -11.65 2.35 -0.70
N PRO A 72 -12.25 1.95 0.45
CA PRO A 72 -13.50 1.24 0.39
C PRO A 72 -14.47 2.20 -0.31
N SER A 73 -15.17 1.72 -1.32
CA SER A 73 -16.38 2.37 -1.83
C SER A 73 -17.41 2.39 -0.70
N MET A 74 -17.23 3.35 0.20
CA MET A 74 -18.09 3.65 1.33
C MET A 74 -18.63 5.06 1.10
N ALA A 75 -19.10 5.32 -0.13
CA ALA A 75 -20.10 6.34 -0.32
C ALA A 75 -21.26 5.95 0.60
N PRO A 76 -21.64 6.77 1.60
CA PRO A 76 -22.79 6.46 2.43
C PRO A 76 -23.99 6.27 1.49
N PRO A 77 -24.81 5.21 1.67
CA PRO A 77 -26.04 5.09 0.90
C PRO A 77 -26.82 6.37 1.11
N ARG A 78 -27.16 7.07 0.00
CA ARG A 78 -27.93 8.31 0.09
C ARG A 78 -29.16 8.05 0.97
N PRO A 79 -29.51 8.95 1.91
CA PRO A 79 -30.69 8.75 2.73
C PRO A 79 -31.88 8.57 1.80
N ARG A 80 -32.45 7.36 1.76
CA ARG A 80 -33.81 7.19 1.26
C ARG A 80 -34.70 7.75 2.37
N HIS A 81 -35.32 8.89 2.11
CA HIS A 81 -36.42 9.39 2.91
C HIS A 81 -37.46 8.26 3.09
N GLY A 82 -37.56 7.71 4.29
CA GLY A 82 -38.52 6.67 4.64
C GLY A 82 -38.18 6.06 6.01
N GLY A 83 -38.92 6.48 7.04
CA GLY A 83 -38.63 6.16 8.44
C GLY A 83 -38.74 4.68 8.82
N GLY A 84 -38.01 4.31 9.86
CA GLY A 84 -38.05 3.00 10.50
C GLY A 84 -37.03 2.93 11.63
N ARG A 85 -37.54 3.04 12.86
CA ARG A 85 -36.83 2.93 14.16
C ARG A 85 -36.31 1.51 14.35
N TRP A 86 -35.03 1.36 14.72
CA TRP A 86 -34.43 0.07 15.08
C TRP A 86 -33.60 0.25 16.37
N GLU A 87 -34.27 0.12 17.51
CA GLU A 87 -33.69 -0.35 18.76
C GLU A 87 -34.27 -1.76 18.96
N ASP A 88 -33.45 -2.71 19.42
CA ASP A 88 -33.69 -4.15 19.66
C ASP A 88 -33.03 -5.12 18.66
N ALA A 89 -31.70 -5.30 18.81
CA ALA A 89 -30.98 -6.57 18.63
C ALA A 89 -29.58 -6.48 19.25
#